data_AF-G3NXV0-F1
#
_entry.id   AF-G3NXV0-F1
#
_cell.length_a   1.000
_cell.length_b   1.000
_cell.length_c   1.000
_cell.angle_alpha   90.00
_cell.angle_beta   90.00
_cell.angle_gamma   90.00
#
_symmetry.space_group_name_H-M   'P 1'
#
loop_
_entity.id
_entity.type
_entity.pdbx_description
1 polymer ?
#
loop_
_entity_poly.entity_id
_entity_poly.type
_entity_poly.pdbx_seq_one_letter_code
_entity_poly.pdbx_strand_id
1 'polypeptide(L)'
;SEYLRMCFSLNHSVSLSLSLSYAVSAADEYDYYSWQSDNFHNGRFYTKQPQCVDIPADLRLCHNVGYKKMRLPNLLDHETMPEVKQQAGSWVPLLAKRCHADTQVFLCSLFAPVCLDRPIYPCRSLCEAVRDSCAPVMETYGFPWPEMLTCDKFPIDNDLCIPMQFTGNHATQPPVSKVCPPCDNELKADNIMEHYCASDFALKMKIKEVKKEKGDRKLIAQKKKKVLKQGVLRKKDLKKLTLYIKNGANCPCAQLDSLGSNFLIMGRKVDQQLLLMSIHKWDKKSKELKFAIKYMKSHQCPTYHTVFQ
;
A
#
# COMPACT_ATOMS: atom_id res chain seq x y z
N SER A 1 -18.32 -61.07 -4.64
CA SER A 1 -19.16 -61.88 -5.54
C SER A 1 -19.66 -60.97 -6.63
N GLU A 2 -19.57 -61.23 -7.92
CA GLU A 2 -19.09 -62.32 -8.79
C GLU A 2 -19.10 -61.64 -10.18
N TYR A 3 -18.05 -61.72 -11.01
CA TYR A 3 -17.90 -62.72 -12.08
C TYR A 3 -19.16 -62.81 -12.99
N LEU A 4 -19.16 -62.82 -14.33
CA LEU A 4 -18.15 -62.87 -15.39
C LEU A 4 -18.94 -63.02 -16.74
N ARG A 5 -18.23 -62.86 -17.88
CA ARG A 5 -18.47 -63.45 -19.22
C ARG A 5 -19.59 -62.86 -20.11
N MET A 6 -19.27 -62.28 -21.29
CA MET A 6 -18.82 -62.89 -22.56
C MET A 6 -19.74 -63.99 -23.11
N CYS A 7 -20.31 -63.77 -24.31
CA CYS A 7 -19.97 -64.50 -25.54
C CYS A 7 -21.00 -64.29 -26.68
N PHE A 8 -20.48 -63.99 -27.89
CA PHE A 8 -20.89 -64.45 -29.23
C PHE A 8 -22.36 -64.22 -29.70
N SER A 9 -22.66 -63.85 -30.94
CA SER A 9 -22.21 -64.47 -32.18
C SER A 9 -22.88 -63.85 -33.43
N LEU A 10 -22.23 -64.05 -34.60
CA LEU A 10 -22.79 -64.30 -35.95
C LEU A 10 -23.46 -63.11 -36.70
N ASN A 11 -22.82 -62.57 -37.74
CA ASN A 11 -22.75 -63.05 -39.14
C ASN A 11 -23.76 -62.30 -40.04
N HIS A 12 -23.27 -61.45 -40.97
CA HIS A 12 -23.34 -61.74 -42.41
C HIS A 12 -22.74 -60.60 -43.23
N SER A 13 -21.85 -60.99 -44.14
CA SER A 13 -21.29 -60.18 -45.20
C SER A 13 -22.30 -60.08 -46.35
N VAL A 14 -22.66 -58.86 -46.78
CA VAL A 14 -23.10 -58.60 -48.16
C VAL A 14 -22.59 -57.22 -48.57
N SER A 15 -21.66 -57.21 -49.52
CA SER A 15 -21.24 -56.01 -50.23
C SER A 15 -22.26 -55.69 -51.33
N LEU A 16 -22.80 -54.46 -51.31
CA LEU A 16 -23.47 -53.88 -52.47
C LEU A 16 -23.05 -52.41 -52.60
N SER A 17 -22.32 -52.17 -53.67
CA SER A 17 -21.94 -50.87 -54.22
C SER A 17 -23.17 -50.08 -54.66
N LEU A 18 -23.32 -48.82 -54.22
CA LEU A 18 -24.05 -47.82 -54.98
C LEU A 18 -23.45 -46.42 -54.76
N SER A 19 -23.27 -45.77 -55.90
CA SER A 19 -22.61 -44.50 -56.18
C SER A 19 -23.34 -43.26 -55.66
N LEU A 20 -22.55 -42.19 -55.50
CA LEU A 20 -22.86 -40.87 -54.93
C LEU A 20 -24.14 -40.19 -55.46
N SER A 21 -24.81 -39.46 -54.57
CA SER A 21 -25.48 -38.19 -54.87
C SER A 21 -25.52 -37.31 -53.60
N TYR A 22 -25.09 -36.07 -53.77
CA TYR A 22 -24.82 -35.03 -52.77
C TYR A 22 -26.07 -34.56 -51.99
N ALA A 23 -25.90 -34.27 -50.69
CA ALA A 23 -26.53 -33.12 -50.03
C ALA A 23 -25.71 -32.70 -48.81
N VAL A 24 -25.37 -31.42 -48.78
CA VAL A 24 -24.44 -30.75 -47.87
C VAL A 24 -25.09 -30.53 -46.50
N SER A 25 -24.36 -30.76 -45.42
CA SER A 25 -24.61 -30.16 -44.11
C SER A 25 -23.27 -29.90 -43.42
N ALA A 26 -23.09 -28.65 -43.01
CA ALA A 26 -21.84 -28.07 -42.53
C ALA A 26 -21.27 -28.81 -41.30
N ALA A 27 -19.96 -29.03 -41.31
CA ALA A 27 -19.19 -29.40 -40.14
C ALA A 27 -18.11 -28.32 -39.95
N ASP A 28 -18.12 -27.69 -38.78
CA ASP A 28 -17.12 -26.73 -38.33
C ASP A 28 -15.71 -27.34 -38.38
N GLU A 29 -14.78 -26.58 -38.95
CA GLU A 29 -13.37 -26.91 -39.04
C GLU A 29 -12.75 -26.81 -37.63
N TYR A 30 -12.43 -27.97 -37.05
CA TYR A 30 -11.65 -28.06 -35.81
C TYR A 30 -10.19 -27.71 -36.12
N ASP A 31 -9.75 -26.51 -35.72
CA ASP A 31 -8.34 -26.14 -35.78
C ASP A 31 -7.53 -26.94 -34.75
N TYR A 32 -6.62 -27.75 -35.29
CA TYR A 32 -5.70 -28.64 -34.60
C TYR A 32 -4.52 -27.82 -34.04
N TYR A 33 -4.52 -27.56 -32.73
CA TYR A 33 -3.42 -26.86 -32.05
C TYR A 33 -2.10 -27.66 -32.12
N SER A 34 -1.15 -27.14 -32.88
CA SER A 34 0.26 -27.57 -32.86
C SER A 34 0.96 -26.99 -31.63
N TRP A 35 1.29 -27.86 -30.67
CA TRP A 35 2.16 -27.52 -29.55
C TRP A 35 3.63 -27.53 -29.99
N GLN A 36 4.29 -26.38 -29.94
CA GLN A 36 5.74 -26.32 -29.75
C GLN A 36 6.02 -25.72 -28.37
N SER A 37 6.40 -26.62 -27.49
CA SER A 37 6.79 -26.37 -26.11
C SER A 37 8.28 -26.05 -26.04
N ASP A 38 8.59 -24.80 -25.66
CA ASP A 38 9.86 -24.49 -25.01
C ASP A 38 9.59 -24.04 -23.57
N ASN A 39 9.99 -24.93 -22.65
CA ASN A 39 9.92 -24.77 -21.21
C ASN A 39 10.92 -23.71 -20.74
N PHE A 40 10.43 -22.59 -20.17
CA PHE A 40 11.10 -21.89 -19.07
C PHE A 40 10.06 -21.47 -18.01
N HIS A 41 10.42 -21.69 -16.76
CA HIS A 41 9.53 -21.81 -15.60
C HIS A 41 8.86 -20.49 -15.16
N ASN A 42 7.61 -20.61 -14.68
CA ASN A 42 6.82 -19.64 -13.91
C ASN A 42 6.44 -18.29 -14.56
N GLY A 43 5.88 -18.30 -15.77
CA GLY A 43 5.18 -17.15 -16.33
C GLY A 43 3.66 -17.30 -16.25
N ARG A 44 2.97 -16.47 -15.45
CA ARG A 44 1.55 -16.19 -15.71
C ARG A 44 1.46 -15.62 -17.12
N PHE A 45 0.66 -16.24 -17.99
CA PHE A 45 0.38 -15.74 -19.33
C PHE A 45 -0.39 -14.41 -19.21
N TYR A 46 0.30 -13.26 -19.27
CA TYR A 46 -0.37 -12.02 -19.64
C TYR A 46 -0.73 -12.16 -21.11
N THR A 47 -1.99 -12.47 -21.40
CA THR A 47 -2.54 -12.57 -22.76
C THR A 47 -2.53 -11.24 -23.52
N LYS A 48 -2.03 -10.16 -22.89
CA LYS A 48 -1.97 -8.81 -23.44
C LYS A 48 -0.52 -8.33 -23.50
N GLN A 49 -0.11 -7.90 -24.69
CA GLN A 49 1.17 -7.22 -24.91
C GLN A 49 1.28 -6.01 -23.95
N PRO A 50 2.46 -5.78 -23.35
CA PRO A 50 2.66 -4.64 -22.48
C PRO A 50 2.40 -3.33 -23.22
N GLN A 51 1.63 -2.44 -22.58
CA GLN A 51 1.30 -1.15 -23.16
C GLN A 51 2.13 -0.06 -22.51
N CYS A 52 2.65 0.85 -23.33
CA CYS A 52 3.35 2.02 -22.84
C CYS A 52 2.44 3.23 -22.83
N VAL A 53 2.29 3.83 -21.66
CA VAL A 53 1.40 4.96 -21.41
C VAL A 53 2.21 6.13 -20.83
N ASP A 54 1.76 7.35 -21.07
CA ASP A 54 2.40 8.53 -20.48
C ASP A 54 2.15 8.59 -18.97
N ILE A 55 3.16 9.02 -18.21
CA ILE A 55 3.04 9.28 -16.77
C ILE A 55 2.29 10.60 -16.61
N PRO A 56 1.07 10.59 -16.04
CA PRO A 56 0.28 11.79 -15.96
C PRO A 56 0.75 12.68 -14.80
N ALA A 57 0.51 13.98 -14.91
CA ALA A 57 0.90 14.97 -13.89
C ALA A 57 0.23 14.75 -12.52
N ASP A 58 -0.90 14.04 -12.49
CA ASP A 58 -1.61 13.69 -11.25
C ASP A 58 -1.04 12.44 -10.56
N LEU A 59 -0.13 11.68 -11.19
CA LEU A 59 0.62 10.59 -10.52
C LEU A 59 1.77 11.18 -9.69
N ARG A 60 1.42 11.84 -8.58
CA ARG A 60 2.34 12.61 -7.71
C ARG A 60 3.58 11.85 -7.26
N LEU A 61 3.51 10.52 -7.12
CA LEU A 61 4.64 9.69 -6.70
C LEU A 61 5.78 9.71 -7.74
N CYS A 62 5.43 9.62 -9.03
CA CYS A 62 6.36 9.30 -10.11
C CYS A 62 6.37 10.29 -11.28
N HIS A 63 5.66 11.40 -11.17
CA HIS A 63 5.79 12.46 -12.15
C HIS A 63 7.19 13.12 -12.07
N ASN A 64 7.82 13.41 -13.22
CA ASN A 64 9.14 14.03 -13.36
C ASN A 64 10.33 13.23 -12.79
N VAL A 65 10.27 11.90 -12.77
CA VAL A 65 11.37 11.03 -12.30
C VAL A 65 12.47 10.74 -13.34
N GLY A 66 12.53 11.53 -14.43
CA GLY A 66 13.56 11.41 -15.48
C GLY A 66 13.12 10.71 -16.77
N TYR A 67 11.92 10.13 -16.80
CA TYR A 67 11.29 9.58 -18.01
C TYR A 67 9.80 9.92 -18.05
N LYS A 68 9.19 9.80 -19.24
CA LYS A 68 7.81 10.25 -19.50
C LYS A 68 6.80 9.12 -19.70
N LYS A 69 7.27 7.91 -20.04
CA LYS A 69 6.41 6.77 -20.36
C LYS A 69 6.69 5.59 -19.44
N MET A 70 5.63 4.97 -18.96
CA MET A 70 5.68 3.76 -18.13
C MET A 70 4.97 2.58 -18.80
N ARG A 71 5.29 1.38 -18.34
CA ARG A 71 4.67 0.12 -18.78
C ARG A 71 3.46 -0.27 -17.92
N LEU A 72 2.43 -0.81 -18.57
CA LEU A 72 1.32 -1.55 -17.94
C LEU A 72 1.20 -2.98 -18.53
N PRO A 73 0.85 -4.00 -17.70
CA PRO A 73 0.76 -3.91 -16.24
C PRO A 73 2.12 -3.58 -15.61
N ASN A 74 2.10 -2.88 -14.47
CA ASN A 74 3.34 -2.53 -13.76
C ASN A 74 3.88 -3.73 -12.95
N LEU A 75 4.99 -3.57 -12.22
CA LEU A 75 5.62 -4.67 -11.49
C LEU A 75 4.87 -5.08 -10.22
N LEU A 76 3.71 -4.46 -9.97
CA LEU A 76 2.78 -4.77 -8.89
C LEU A 76 1.43 -5.25 -9.45
N ASP A 77 1.39 -5.67 -10.72
CA ASP A 77 0.22 -6.23 -11.40
C ASP A 77 -0.96 -5.26 -11.58
N HIS A 78 -0.75 -3.95 -11.41
CA HIS A 78 -1.81 -2.98 -11.73
C HIS A 78 -1.94 -2.84 -13.24
N GLU A 79 -3.16 -3.01 -13.76
CA GLU A 79 -3.42 -3.04 -15.20
C GLU A 79 -3.89 -1.70 -15.76
N THR A 80 -4.38 -0.80 -14.88
CA THR A 80 -5.03 0.45 -15.29
C THR A 80 -4.46 1.67 -14.58
N MET A 81 -4.40 2.81 -15.27
CA MET A 81 -3.92 4.06 -14.67
C MET A 81 -4.72 4.54 -13.45
N PRO A 82 -6.07 4.42 -13.39
CA PRO A 82 -6.81 4.75 -12.18
C PRO A 82 -6.37 3.94 -10.96
N GLU A 83 -6.14 2.63 -11.13
CA GLU A 83 -5.65 1.75 -10.09
C GLU A 83 -4.24 2.14 -9.64
N VAL A 84 -3.32 2.34 -10.59
CA VAL A 84 -1.94 2.80 -10.31
C VAL A 84 -1.98 4.10 -9.50
N LYS A 85 -2.78 5.08 -9.91
CA LYS A 85 -2.91 6.38 -9.22
C LYS A 85 -3.45 6.22 -7.81
N GLN A 86 -4.47 5.39 -7.62
CA GLN A 86 -5.05 5.13 -6.32
C GLN A 86 -4.04 4.46 -5.37
N GLN A 87 -3.32 3.45 -5.85
CA GLN A 87 -2.38 2.67 -5.04
C GLN A 87 -1.10 3.48 -4.75
N ALA A 88 -0.52 4.11 -5.78
CA ALA A 88 0.65 4.98 -5.63
C ALA A 88 0.39 6.20 -4.74
N GLY A 89 -0.83 6.74 -4.76
CA GLY A 89 -1.23 7.88 -3.92
C GLY A 89 -1.03 7.62 -2.42
N SER A 90 -1.20 6.37 -1.97
CA SER A 90 -1.00 5.97 -0.57
C SER A 90 0.46 6.05 -0.10
N TRP A 91 1.42 6.13 -1.03
CA TRP A 91 2.85 6.20 -0.74
C TRP A 91 3.41 7.62 -0.69
N VAL A 92 2.67 8.60 -1.22
CA VAL A 92 3.08 10.02 -1.21
C VAL A 92 3.38 10.54 0.20
N PRO A 93 2.59 10.22 1.26
CA PRO A 93 2.93 10.65 2.62
C PRO A 93 4.26 10.10 3.13
N LEU A 94 4.63 8.86 2.77
CA LEU A 94 5.91 8.27 3.14
C LEU A 94 7.06 8.98 2.42
N LEU A 95 6.91 9.24 1.12
CA LEU A 95 7.90 9.98 0.33
C LEU A 95 8.15 11.37 0.92
N ALA A 96 7.10 12.06 1.37
CA ALA A 96 7.20 13.36 2.02
C ALA A 96 8.00 13.33 3.35
N LYS A 97 8.07 12.17 4.03
CA LYS A 97 8.91 11.99 5.22
C LYS A 97 10.41 11.89 4.90
N ARG A 98 10.79 11.64 3.65
CA ARG A 98 12.19 11.62 3.18
C ARG A 98 13.08 10.73 4.05
N CYS A 99 12.59 9.55 4.40
CA CYS A 99 13.31 8.57 5.20
C CYS A 99 14.56 8.03 4.49
N HIS A 100 14.55 7.94 3.15
CA HIS A 100 15.72 7.58 2.34
C HIS A 100 15.75 8.42 1.05
N ALA A 101 16.95 8.66 0.50
CA ALA A 101 17.12 9.42 -0.74
C ALA A 101 16.56 8.66 -1.96
N ASP A 102 16.79 7.34 -2.00
CA ASP A 102 16.31 6.48 -3.09
C ASP A 102 14.83 6.03 -2.95
N THR A 103 14.07 6.51 -1.95
CA THR A 103 12.66 6.06 -1.76
C THR A 103 11.82 6.29 -3.01
N GLN A 104 11.97 7.43 -3.69
CA GLN A 104 11.21 7.72 -4.91
C GLN A 104 11.59 6.78 -6.05
N VAL A 105 12.90 6.57 -6.26
CA VAL A 105 13.42 5.70 -7.32
C VAL A 105 12.94 4.27 -7.11
N PHE A 106 13.06 3.75 -5.88
CA PHE A 106 12.59 2.42 -5.52
C PHE A 106 11.09 2.24 -5.80
N LEU A 107 10.24 3.13 -5.29
CA LEU A 107 8.79 3.01 -5.48
C LEU A 107 8.38 3.17 -6.95
N CYS A 108 9.00 4.11 -7.68
CA CYS A 108 8.66 4.33 -9.08
C CYS A 108 9.17 3.24 -10.01
N SER A 109 10.24 2.52 -9.66
CA SER A 109 10.66 1.32 -10.38
C SER A 109 9.55 0.25 -10.41
N LEU A 110 8.68 0.22 -9.39
CA LEU A 110 7.59 -0.74 -9.26
C LEU A 110 6.24 -0.20 -9.76
N PHE A 111 5.88 1.02 -9.35
CA PHE A 111 4.60 1.64 -9.71
C PHE A 111 4.56 2.18 -11.15
N ALA A 112 5.69 2.68 -11.64
CA ALA A 112 5.81 3.33 -12.93
C ALA A 112 7.06 2.85 -13.70
N PRO A 113 7.26 1.53 -13.90
CA PRO A 113 8.47 1.01 -14.54
C PRO A 113 8.67 1.61 -15.93
N VAL A 114 9.93 1.86 -16.32
CA VAL A 114 10.28 2.37 -17.64
C VAL A 114 9.69 1.47 -18.73
N CYS A 115 9.16 2.07 -19.78
CA CYS A 115 8.66 1.38 -20.97
C CYS A 115 9.81 0.66 -21.71
N LEU A 116 10.05 -0.60 -21.35
CA LEU A 116 11.00 -1.52 -21.99
C LEU A 116 10.32 -2.87 -22.24
N ASP A 117 10.81 -3.63 -23.22
CA ASP A 117 10.27 -4.96 -23.55
C ASP A 117 10.44 -5.96 -22.40
N ARG A 118 11.59 -5.90 -21.73
CA ARG A 118 11.88 -6.66 -20.51
C ARG A 118 11.86 -5.72 -19.29
N PRO A 119 11.11 -6.07 -18.22
CA PRO A 119 11.12 -5.27 -17.01
C PRO A 119 12.48 -5.34 -16.30
N ILE A 120 12.89 -4.22 -15.71
CA ILE A 120 14.08 -4.15 -14.85
C ILE A 120 13.60 -3.91 -13.42
N TYR A 121 13.91 -4.83 -12.52
CA TYR A 121 13.56 -4.75 -11.10
C TYR A 121 14.59 -3.92 -10.32
N PRO A 122 14.22 -3.34 -9.16
CA PRO A 122 15.21 -2.80 -8.24
C PRO A 122 16.12 -3.92 -7.71
N CYS A 123 17.39 -3.62 -7.44
CA CYS A 123 18.27 -4.57 -6.77
C CYS A 123 17.82 -4.80 -5.32
N ARG A 124 18.14 -5.97 -4.77
CA ARG A 124 17.83 -6.32 -3.37
C ARG A 124 18.43 -5.31 -2.40
N SER A 125 19.68 -4.89 -2.60
CA SER A 125 20.35 -3.89 -1.76
C SER A 125 19.57 -2.57 -1.68
N LEU A 126 19.03 -2.10 -2.81
CA LEU A 126 18.21 -0.89 -2.88
C LEU A 126 16.91 -1.04 -2.08
N CYS A 127 16.24 -2.19 -2.20
CA CYS A 127 15.07 -2.47 -1.38
C CYS A 127 15.40 -2.46 0.11
N GLU A 128 16.47 -3.14 0.52
CA GLU A 128 16.87 -3.27 1.92
C GLU A 128 17.22 -1.92 2.54
N ALA A 129 18.01 -1.09 1.85
CA ALA A 129 18.37 0.25 2.33
C ALA A 129 17.13 1.15 2.52
N VAL A 130 16.19 1.13 1.56
CA VAL A 130 14.95 1.90 1.67
C VAL A 130 14.05 1.33 2.78
N ARG A 131 13.91 0.00 2.88
CA ARG A 131 13.15 -0.68 3.93
C ARG A 131 13.69 -0.31 5.30
N ASP A 132 14.99 -0.46 5.53
CA ASP A 132 15.61 -0.27 6.84
C ASP A 132 15.48 1.18 7.33
N SER A 133 15.47 2.14 6.40
CA SER A 133 15.29 3.55 6.69
C SER A 133 13.81 3.95 6.88
N CYS A 134 12.90 3.36 6.10
CA CYS A 134 11.50 3.79 6.02
C CYS A 134 10.51 2.93 6.81
N ALA A 135 10.78 1.65 7.02
CA ALA A 135 9.91 0.75 7.79
C ALA A 135 9.69 1.24 9.24
N PRO A 136 10.71 1.72 9.99
CA PRO A 136 10.49 2.27 11.33
C PRO A 136 9.55 3.48 11.34
N VAL A 137 9.59 4.30 10.28
CA VAL A 137 8.67 5.43 10.10
C VAL A 137 7.24 4.92 9.90
N MET A 138 7.04 3.92 9.04
CA MET A 138 5.73 3.31 8.81
C MET A 138 5.14 2.66 10.05
N GLU A 139 5.96 1.91 10.80
CA GLU A 139 5.57 1.23 12.03
C GLU A 139 5.11 2.20 13.11
N THR A 140 5.70 3.41 13.16
CA THR A 140 5.28 4.47 14.08
C THR A 140 3.80 4.85 13.87
N TYR A 141 3.31 4.73 12.64
CA TYR A 141 1.93 4.98 12.25
C TYR A 141 1.07 3.69 12.16
N GLY A 142 1.63 2.54 12.54
CA GLY A 142 0.93 1.25 12.54
C GLY A 142 0.80 0.61 11.15
N PHE A 143 1.72 0.93 10.23
CA PHE A 143 1.79 0.27 8.93
C PHE A 143 3.04 -0.62 8.90
N PRO A 144 2.91 -1.93 8.71
CA PRO A 144 4.07 -2.79 8.48
C PRO A 144 4.64 -2.54 7.09
N TRP A 145 5.90 -2.96 6.88
CA TRP A 145 6.45 -3.06 5.52
C TRP A 145 5.65 -4.13 4.76
N PRO A 146 5.03 -3.79 3.61
CA PRO A 146 4.06 -4.67 2.96
C PRO A 146 4.75 -5.80 2.21
N GLU A 147 4.07 -6.94 2.11
CA GLU A 147 4.61 -8.15 1.51
C GLU A 147 4.95 -7.98 0.01
N MET A 148 4.23 -7.10 -0.70
CA MET A 148 4.53 -6.79 -2.10
C MET A 148 5.91 -6.14 -2.30
N LEU A 149 6.51 -5.60 -1.23
CA LEU A 149 7.84 -4.97 -1.23
C LEU A 149 8.88 -5.79 -0.45
N THR A 150 8.62 -7.07 -0.14
CA THR A 150 9.61 -7.93 0.52
C THR A 150 10.85 -8.10 -0.37
N CYS A 151 12.02 -7.76 0.16
CA CYS A 151 13.24 -7.64 -0.64
C CYS A 151 13.75 -8.96 -1.25
N ASP A 152 13.33 -10.11 -0.72
CA ASP A 152 13.64 -11.43 -1.27
C ASP A 152 13.02 -11.65 -2.67
N LYS A 153 11.98 -10.87 -3.03
CA LYS A 153 11.35 -10.89 -4.36
C LYS A 153 12.22 -10.23 -5.43
N PHE A 154 13.29 -9.52 -5.04
CA PHE A 154 14.14 -8.76 -5.94
C PHE A 154 15.49 -9.45 -6.22
N PRO A 155 16.05 -9.26 -7.44
CA PRO A 155 17.33 -9.85 -7.85
C PRO A 155 18.50 -9.34 -6.99
N ILE A 156 19.54 -10.17 -6.91
CA ILE A 156 20.81 -9.78 -6.27
C ILE A 156 21.55 -8.83 -7.22
N ASP A 157 22.34 -7.92 -6.66
CA ASP A 157 23.09 -6.87 -7.36
C ASP A 157 24.02 -7.33 -8.50
N ASN A 158 24.29 -8.63 -8.61
CA ASN A 158 25.09 -9.20 -9.72
C ASN A 158 24.27 -9.41 -11.01
N ASP A 159 22.94 -9.34 -10.95
CA ASP A 159 22.03 -9.43 -12.09
C ASP A 159 21.69 -8.03 -12.65
N LEU A 160 21.03 -7.97 -13.81
CA LEU A 160 20.51 -6.71 -14.36
C LEU A 160 19.38 -6.17 -13.47
N CYS A 161 19.70 -5.19 -12.63
CA CYS A 161 18.74 -4.51 -11.75
C CYS A 161 19.10 -3.04 -11.54
N ILE A 162 18.17 -2.25 -10.98
CA ILE A 162 18.39 -0.84 -10.66
C ILE A 162 19.12 -0.76 -9.31
N PRO A 163 20.41 -0.33 -9.28
CA PRO A 163 21.19 -0.29 -8.05
C PRO A 163 20.82 0.94 -7.19
N MET A 164 21.32 0.96 -5.96
CA MET A 164 21.30 2.16 -5.13
C MET A 164 22.06 3.30 -5.82
N GLN A 165 21.45 4.49 -5.91
CA GLN A 165 22.14 5.66 -6.46
C GLN A 165 22.91 6.40 -5.38
N PHE A 166 22.46 6.33 -4.12
CA PHE A 166 23.10 6.99 -3.00
C PHE A 166 23.68 5.93 -2.03
N THR A 167 24.96 5.61 -2.20
CA THR A 167 25.68 4.59 -1.41
C THR A 167 26.04 5.05 0.01
N GLY A 168 25.80 6.31 0.35
CA GLY A 168 25.84 6.80 1.71
C GLY A 168 24.41 6.92 2.24
N ASN A 169 24.24 6.76 3.56
CA ASN A 169 23.09 7.26 4.34
C ASN A 169 22.96 8.81 4.28
N HIS A 170 23.23 9.40 3.12
CA HIS A 170 23.22 10.81 2.78
C HIS A 170 22.06 11.09 1.82
N ALA A 171 20.84 10.73 2.24
CA ALA A 171 19.95 11.87 2.42
C ALA A 171 20.72 12.76 3.42
N THR A 172 21.13 13.98 3.06
CA THR A 172 21.39 15.01 4.06
C THR A 172 20.24 14.86 5.03
N GLN A 173 20.42 14.21 6.19
CA GLN A 173 19.30 13.81 7.01
C GLN A 173 18.55 15.13 7.19
N PRO A 174 17.36 15.32 6.61
CA PRO A 174 16.57 16.48 6.99
C PRO A 174 16.41 16.21 8.48
N PRO A 175 17.05 17.03 9.34
CA PRO A 175 17.52 16.60 10.65
C PRO A 175 16.37 15.83 11.25
N VAL A 176 16.48 14.48 11.33
CA VAL A 176 15.32 13.62 11.62
C VAL A 176 14.67 14.32 12.77
N SER A 177 13.49 14.92 12.52
CA SER A 177 13.03 15.97 13.42
C SER A 177 13.05 15.29 14.77
N LYS A 178 13.85 15.81 15.71
CA LYS A 178 14.03 15.09 16.99
C LYS A 178 12.65 14.86 17.62
N VAL A 179 11.67 15.66 17.18
CA VAL A 179 10.26 15.59 17.46
C VAL A 179 9.64 14.26 17.04
N CYS A 180 8.76 13.71 17.87
CA CYS A 180 8.04 12.49 17.53
C CYS A 180 7.21 12.70 16.26
N PRO A 181 7.19 11.74 15.31
CA PRO A 181 6.45 11.89 14.04
C PRO A 181 4.97 12.27 14.19
N PRO A 182 4.21 11.78 15.21
CA PRO A 182 2.82 12.22 15.41
C PRO A 182 2.67 13.68 15.88
N CYS A 183 3.75 14.29 16.36
CA CYS A 183 3.78 15.65 16.92
C CYS A 183 4.32 16.70 15.95
N ASP A 184 4.96 16.26 14.86
CA ASP A 184 5.64 17.10 13.86
C ASP A 184 4.73 17.48 12.67
N ASN A 185 3.41 17.33 12.81
CA ASN A 185 2.47 17.62 11.73
C ASN A 185 2.08 19.10 11.75
N GLU A 186 2.22 19.78 10.60
CA GLU A 186 1.79 21.18 10.45
C GLU A 186 0.28 21.34 10.67
N LEU A 187 -0.11 22.42 11.35
CA LEU A 187 -1.51 22.75 11.61
C LEU A 187 -2.17 23.42 10.38
N LYS A 188 -2.26 22.69 9.27
CA LYS A 188 -2.99 23.08 8.05
C LYS A 188 -4.23 22.22 7.86
N ALA A 189 -5.30 22.80 7.33
CA ALA A 189 -6.54 22.08 7.11
C ALA A 189 -6.37 20.81 6.27
N ASP A 190 -5.61 20.90 5.18
CA ASP A 190 -5.39 19.78 4.25
C ASP A 190 -4.69 18.61 4.95
N ASN A 191 -3.59 18.86 5.66
CA ASN A 191 -2.87 17.86 6.44
C ASN A 191 -3.75 17.22 7.53
N ILE A 192 -4.57 18.03 8.22
CA ILE A 192 -5.51 17.52 9.24
C ILE A 192 -6.52 16.57 8.58
N MET A 193 -7.03 16.91 7.39
CA MET A 193 -7.98 16.08 6.66
C MET A 193 -7.35 14.79 6.14
N GLU A 194 -6.12 14.84 5.64
CA GLU A 194 -5.35 13.66 5.24
C GLU A 194 -5.18 12.70 6.42
N HIS A 195 -4.75 13.20 7.58
CA HIS A 195 -4.63 12.38 8.80
C HIS A 195 -5.98 11.86 9.28
N TYR A 196 -7.05 12.65 9.18
CA TYR A 196 -8.40 12.22 9.53
C TYR A 196 -8.89 11.06 8.67
N CYS A 197 -8.58 11.11 7.37
CA CYS A 197 -8.95 10.04 6.44
C CYS A 197 -8.11 8.78 6.62
N ALA A 198 -6.80 8.92 6.86
CA ALA A 198 -5.90 7.80 7.11
C ALA A 198 -6.10 7.14 8.50
N SER A 199 -6.69 7.85 9.46
CA SER A 199 -6.88 7.34 10.83
C SER A 199 -8.17 6.53 10.97
N ASP A 200 -8.15 5.45 11.76
CA ASP A 200 -9.36 4.68 12.06
C ASP A 200 -10.32 5.48 12.96
N PHE A 201 -9.77 6.30 13.88
CA PHE A 201 -10.55 7.09 14.81
C PHE A 201 -10.00 8.50 14.99
N ALA A 202 -10.90 9.41 15.38
CA ALA A 202 -10.58 10.79 15.71
C ALA A 202 -11.38 11.25 16.93
N LEU A 203 -10.70 11.85 17.90
CA LEU A 203 -11.23 12.22 19.20
C LEU A 203 -10.81 13.65 19.57
N LYS A 204 -11.69 14.35 20.27
CA LYS A 204 -11.35 15.54 21.05
C LYS A 204 -11.32 15.18 22.53
N MET A 205 -10.17 15.30 23.17
CA MET A 205 -10.04 14.97 24.59
C MET A 205 -8.87 15.69 25.27
N LYS A 206 -8.84 15.65 26.60
CA LYS A 206 -7.67 16.01 27.40
C LYS A 206 -6.85 14.77 27.73
N ILE A 207 -5.54 14.94 27.83
CA ILE A 207 -4.63 13.90 28.29
C ILE A 207 -4.49 14.05 29.81
N LYS A 208 -4.60 12.94 30.54
CA LYS A 208 -4.42 12.89 32.00
C LYS A 208 -2.94 12.86 32.35
N GLU A 209 -2.20 11.98 31.69
CA GLU A 209 -0.83 11.65 32.05
C GLU A 209 -0.10 11.07 30.83
N VAL A 210 1.21 11.29 30.77
CA VAL A 210 2.10 10.73 29.76
C VAL A 210 3.19 9.92 30.48
N LYS A 211 3.41 8.68 30.05
CA LYS A 211 4.41 7.76 30.62
C LYS A 211 5.35 7.25 29.53
N LYS A 212 6.56 6.84 29.92
CA LYS A 212 7.46 6.07 29.06
C LYS A 212 7.36 4.59 29.47
N GLU A 213 7.17 3.69 28.52
CA GLU A 213 7.02 2.25 28.80
C GLU A 213 7.59 1.46 27.62
N LYS A 214 8.57 0.58 27.86
CA LYS A 214 9.18 -0.30 26.85
C LYS A 214 9.64 0.41 25.55
N GLY A 215 10.24 1.59 25.67
CA GLY A 215 10.67 2.38 24.51
C GLY A 215 9.56 3.21 23.83
N ASP A 216 8.29 2.97 24.21
CA ASP A 216 7.14 3.72 23.72
C ASP A 216 6.78 4.87 24.67
N ARG A 217 6.05 5.87 24.15
CA ARG A 217 5.40 6.89 24.97
C ARG A 217 3.90 6.61 25.03
N LYS A 218 3.39 6.43 26.24
CA LYS A 218 2.01 6.08 26.56
C LYS A 218 1.23 7.30 27.03
N LEU A 219 0.10 7.57 26.40
CA LEU A 219 -0.78 8.71 26.70
C LEU A 219 -2.09 8.17 27.29
N ILE A 220 -2.38 8.56 28.53
CA ILE A 220 -3.60 8.15 29.25
C ILE A 220 -4.63 9.25 29.10
N ALA A 221 -5.81 8.93 28.55
CA ALA A 221 -6.87 9.89 28.34
C ALA A 221 -7.63 10.25 29.63
N GLN A 222 -8.19 11.46 29.69
CA GLN A 222 -9.21 11.78 30.70
C GLN A 222 -10.55 11.07 30.41
N LYS A 223 -11.43 11.00 31.42
CA LYS A 223 -12.75 10.35 31.30
C LYS A 223 -13.60 10.99 30.19
N LYS A 224 -13.69 12.33 30.16
CA LYS A 224 -14.48 13.09 29.20
C LYS A 224 -13.75 13.21 27.86
N LYS A 225 -14.45 12.81 26.80
CA LYS A 225 -13.99 12.88 25.42
C LYS A 225 -15.17 13.05 24.48
N LYS A 226 -14.94 13.70 23.36
CA LYS A 226 -15.89 13.81 22.26
C LYS A 226 -15.36 13.01 21.08
N VAL A 227 -16.15 12.05 20.61
CA VAL A 227 -15.82 11.27 19.42
C VAL A 227 -16.13 12.11 18.18
N LEU A 228 -15.18 12.22 17.26
CA LEU A 228 -15.35 12.87 15.96
C LEU A 228 -15.46 11.81 14.85
N LYS A 229 -14.66 10.76 14.92
CA LYS A 229 -14.73 9.54 14.09
C LYS A 229 -14.58 8.33 15.00
N GLN A 230 -15.59 7.45 15.01
CA GLN A 230 -15.58 6.25 15.85
C GLN A 230 -14.76 5.12 15.23
N GLY A 231 -15.00 4.85 13.93
CA GLY A 231 -14.39 3.73 13.20
C GLY A 231 -14.47 2.42 13.97
N VAL A 232 -13.30 1.78 14.15
CA VAL A 232 -13.15 0.45 14.78
C VAL A 232 -13.17 0.47 16.32
N LEU A 233 -13.31 1.65 16.95
CA LEU A 233 -13.32 1.76 18.41
C LEU A 233 -14.60 1.17 19.02
N ARG A 234 -14.42 0.33 20.04
CA ARG A 234 -15.52 -0.24 20.83
C ARG A 234 -15.73 0.56 22.12
N LYS A 235 -16.90 0.41 22.75
CA LYS A 235 -17.22 1.04 24.06
C LYS A 235 -16.16 0.73 25.13
N LYS A 236 -15.59 -0.48 25.13
CA LYS A 236 -14.50 -0.88 26.04
C LYS A 236 -13.23 -0.05 25.86
N ASP A 237 -12.88 0.24 24.59
CA ASP A 237 -11.69 1.02 24.23
C ASP A 237 -11.86 2.47 24.71
N LEU A 238 -13.07 3.01 24.60
CA LEU A 238 -13.41 4.34 25.11
C LEU A 238 -13.41 4.39 26.65
N LYS A 239 -13.79 3.33 27.38
CA LYS A 239 -13.79 3.39 28.86
C LYS A 239 -12.39 3.59 29.44
N LYS A 240 -11.38 2.89 28.91
CA LYS A 240 -9.97 2.97 29.34
C LYS A 240 -9.05 3.27 28.17
N LEU A 241 -9.23 4.46 27.59
CA LEU A 241 -8.50 4.87 26.39
C LEU A 241 -7.03 5.20 26.73
N THR A 242 -6.13 4.43 26.13
CA THR A 242 -4.68 4.59 26.25
C THR A 242 -4.09 4.54 24.85
N LEU A 243 -3.28 5.54 24.49
CA LEU A 243 -2.64 5.67 23.19
C LEU A 243 -1.13 5.48 23.33
N TYR A 244 -0.49 5.02 22.27
CA TYR A 244 0.95 4.81 22.22
C TYR A 244 1.57 5.56 21.04
N ILE A 245 2.73 6.18 21.29
CA ILE A 245 3.67 6.60 20.25
C ILE A 245 4.78 5.55 20.26
N LYS A 246 4.79 4.71 19.22
CA LYS A 246 5.80 3.65 19.05
C LYS A 246 7.19 4.26 18.90
N ASN A 247 8.18 3.68 19.59
CA ASN A 247 9.55 4.19 19.65
C ASN A 247 9.64 5.67 20.11
N GLY A 248 8.59 6.15 20.78
CA GLY A 248 8.38 7.56 21.10
C GLY A 248 8.94 8.01 22.45
N ALA A 249 9.61 7.14 23.21
CA ALA A 249 10.04 7.45 24.56
C ALA A 249 10.97 8.67 24.61
N ASN A 250 11.86 8.83 23.63
CA ASN A 250 12.97 9.78 23.70
C ASN A 250 12.87 10.97 22.74
N CYS A 251 11.87 11.02 21.86
CA CYS A 251 11.66 12.16 20.96
C CYS A 251 10.91 13.31 21.66
N PRO A 252 11.29 14.60 21.52
CA PRO A 252 10.47 15.73 21.94
C PRO A 252 9.05 15.72 21.35
N CYS A 253 8.10 16.32 22.06
CA CYS A 253 6.75 16.55 21.53
C CYS A 253 6.15 17.76 22.23
N ALA A 254 6.39 18.95 21.69
CA ALA A 254 6.01 20.22 22.32
C ALA A 254 4.50 20.33 22.63
N GLN A 255 3.67 19.60 21.88
CA GLN A 255 2.24 19.54 22.14
C GLN A 255 1.88 18.92 23.50
N LEU A 256 2.73 18.03 24.02
CA LEU A 256 2.50 17.31 25.27
C LEU A 256 3.10 18.04 26.50
N ASP A 257 3.86 19.11 26.30
CA ASP A 257 4.44 19.89 27.40
C ASP A 257 3.36 20.54 28.29
N SER A 258 2.19 20.85 27.71
CA SER A 258 1.06 21.43 28.41
C SER A 258 -0.22 20.61 28.22
N LEU A 259 -0.54 19.76 29.19
CA LEU A 259 -1.70 18.87 29.15
C LEU A 259 -3.04 19.55 29.50
N GLY A 260 -3.04 20.84 29.84
CA GLY A 260 -4.22 21.58 30.33
C GLY A 260 -5.30 21.81 29.28
N SER A 261 -4.93 21.82 27.99
CA SER A 261 -5.84 22.01 26.86
C SER A 261 -6.49 20.72 26.39
N ASN A 262 -7.55 20.84 25.58
CA ASN A 262 -8.00 19.71 24.77
C ASN A 262 -7.05 19.53 23.59
N PHE A 263 -7.07 18.33 23.00
CA PHE A 263 -6.33 17.96 21.81
C PHE A 263 -7.29 17.35 20.80
N LEU A 264 -7.05 17.61 19.52
CA LEU A 264 -7.51 16.77 18.43
C LEU A 264 -6.51 15.62 18.31
N ILE A 265 -7.01 14.40 18.46
CA ILE A 265 -6.21 13.18 18.47
C ILE A 265 -6.76 12.25 17.39
N MET A 266 -5.87 11.80 16.52
CA MET A 266 -6.19 10.90 15.41
C MET A 266 -5.24 9.70 15.47
N GLY A 267 -5.77 8.51 15.25
CA GLY A 267 -5.00 7.29 15.45
C GLY A 267 -5.61 6.06 14.81
N ARG A 268 -4.86 4.97 14.89
CA ARG A 268 -5.21 3.66 14.35
C ARG A 268 -5.22 2.59 15.43
N LYS A 269 -5.99 1.54 15.19
CA LYS A 269 -6.02 0.37 16.06
C LYS A 269 -5.33 -0.78 15.33
N VAL A 270 -4.15 -1.14 15.81
CA VAL A 270 -3.42 -2.32 15.33
C VAL A 270 -3.55 -3.37 16.42
N ASP A 271 -4.19 -4.48 16.09
CA ASP A 271 -4.61 -5.53 17.03
C ASP A 271 -5.43 -4.99 18.22
N GLN A 272 -4.80 -4.88 19.39
CA GLN A 272 -5.38 -4.34 20.62
C GLN A 272 -4.73 -3.02 21.07
N GLN A 273 -3.73 -2.53 20.35
CA GLN A 273 -3.03 -1.28 20.66
C GLN A 273 -3.62 -0.12 19.86
N LEU A 274 -3.78 1.02 20.52
CA LEU A 274 -4.20 2.26 19.87
C LEU A 274 -2.98 3.13 19.65
N LEU A 275 -2.60 3.32 18.39
CA LEU A 275 -1.43 4.08 17.99
C LEU A 275 -1.83 5.52 17.66
N LEU A 276 -1.05 6.47 18.16
CA LEU A 276 -1.21 7.88 17.86
C LEU A 276 -0.61 8.19 16.49
N MET A 277 -1.41 8.63 15.54
CA MET A 277 -0.92 9.08 14.24
C MET A 277 -0.71 10.59 14.18
N SER A 278 -1.61 11.35 14.78
CA SER A 278 -1.48 12.80 14.81
C SER A 278 -2.12 13.38 16.05
N ILE A 279 -1.47 14.39 16.61
CA ILE A 279 -1.98 15.21 17.70
C ILE A 279 -1.90 16.68 17.31
N HIS A 280 -2.96 17.44 17.60
CA HIS A 280 -2.98 18.89 17.48
C HIS A 280 -3.61 19.51 18.73
N LYS A 281 -2.95 20.53 19.30
CA LYS A 281 -3.53 21.32 20.39
C LYS A 281 -4.84 21.95 19.93
N TRP A 282 -5.90 21.82 20.74
CA TRP A 282 -7.20 22.37 20.42
C TRP A 282 -7.23 23.88 20.66
N ASP A 283 -6.81 24.64 19.67
CA ASP A 283 -6.94 26.10 19.68
C ASP A 283 -8.25 26.54 19.03
N LYS A 284 -9.11 27.21 19.81
CA LYS A 284 -10.37 27.77 19.31
C LYS A 284 -10.16 29.02 18.45
N LYS A 285 -8.97 29.61 18.39
CA LYS A 285 -8.69 30.78 17.56
C LYS A 285 -8.22 30.37 16.16
N SER A 286 -7.49 29.26 16.03
CA SER A 286 -7.06 28.67 14.75
C SER A 286 -8.20 28.55 13.73
N LYS A 287 -8.03 29.21 12.57
CA LYS A 287 -8.94 29.13 11.42
C LYS A 287 -8.84 27.76 10.73
N GLU A 288 -7.62 27.25 10.56
CA GLU A 288 -7.32 25.93 9.98
C GLU A 288 -8.03 24.80 10.71
N LEU A 289 -7.92 24.76 12.04
CA LEU A 289 -8.57 23.73 12.85
C LEU A 289 -10.10 23.81 12.77
N LYS A 290 -10.67 25.02 12.77
CA LYS A 290 -12.13 25.21 12.62
C LYS A 290 -12.62 24.71 11.27
N PHE A 291 -11.90 25.06 10.20
CA PHE A 291 -12.24 24.65 8.85
C PHE A 291 -12.20 23.13 8.73
N ALA A 292 -11.11 22.49 9.18
CA ALA A 292 -10.98 21.04 9.16
C ALA A 292 -12.11 20.35 9.95
N ILE A 293 -12.43 20.79 11.18
CA ILE A 293 -13.52 20.19 11.98
C ILE A 293 -14.89 20.35 11.30
N LYS A 294 -15.14 21.48 10.63
CA LYS A 294 -16.38 21.67 9.87
C LYS A 294 -16.45 20.68 8.72
N TYR A 295 -15.34 20.52 8.00
CA TYR A 295 -15.24 19.64 6.84
C TYR A 295 -15.32 18.15 7.21
N MET A 296 -14.70 17.73 8.32
CA MET A 296 -14.78 16.35 8.86
C MET A 296 -16.21 15.82 9.02
N LYS A 297 -17.19 16.70 9.27
CA LYS A 297 -18.59 16.30 9.49
C LYS A 297 -19.33 15.93 8.20
N SER A 298 -18.93 16.52 7.08
CA SER A 298 -19.60 16.36 5.78
C SER A 298 -18.75 15.60 4.77
N HIS A 299 -17.45 15.49 4.99
CA HIS A 299 -16.52 14.88 4.05
C HIS A 299 -16.53 13.35 4.16
N GLN A 300 -16.70 12.70 3.02
CA GLN A 300 -16.49 11.26 2.87
C GLN A 300 -15.04 11.03 2.45
N CYS A 301 -14.29 10.32 3.29
CA CYS A 301 -12.92 9.97 2.97
C CYS A 301 -12.88 8.94 1.84
N PRO A 302 -11.94 9.07 0.90
CA PRO A 302 -11.74 8.07 -0.15
C PRO A 302 -11.47 6.68 0.46
N THR A 303 -12.13 5.65 -0.10
CA THR A 303 -11.88 4.25 0.25
C THR A 303 -10.62 3.78 -0.47
N TYR A 304 -9.47 3.96 0.15
CA TYR A 304 -8.26 3.27 -0.28
C TYR A 304 -8.38 1.82 0.20
N HIS A 305 -8.43 0.85 -0.72
CA HIS A 305 -8.01 -0.50 -0.36
C HIS A 305 -6.58 -0.36 0.15
N THR A 306 -6.38 -0.61 1.44
CA THR A 306 -5.11 -0.30 2.09
C THR A 306 -4.04 -1.17 1.45
N VAL A 307 -3.05 -0.54 0.81
CA VAL A 307 -1.87 -1.20 0.25
C VAL A 307 -1.05 -1.97 1.31
N PHE A 308 -1.36 -1.72 2.59
CA PHE A 308 -0.67 -2.22 3.76
C PHE A 308 -1.50 -3.26 4.56
N GLN A 309 -2.46 -3.91 3.91
CA GLN A 309 -3.21 -5.04 4.48
C GLN A 309 -2.41 -6.33 4.37
#